data_AF-A0A364RGM7-F1
#
_entry.id   AF-A0A364RGM7-F1
#
_cell.length_a   1.000
_cell.length_b   1.000
_cell.length_c   1.000
_cell.angle_alpha   90.00
_cell.angle_beta   90.00
_cell.angle_gamma   90.00
#
_symmetry.space_group_name_H-M   'P 1'
#
loop_
_entity.id
_entity.type
_entity.pdbx_description
1 polymer ?
#
loop_
_entity_poly.entity_id
_entity_poly.type
_entity_poly.pdbx_seq_one_letter_code
_entity_poly.pdbx_strand_id
1 'polypeptide(L)'
;MKRTQLLAAALVSFFTISCEQSEVAAPSVSQSIAGEVSQQQQSVISSVETYRKNLLVEERFETPELADFISGNYSAFYKMQSSRLYSFDASAEKAKKGTRSGKFEMLKADAAAGVIRSEAASRNAETNRHRWYGLSLYLPSSDWSTSNDWEIITQFWSQHDAGEEAHNPPIELFVSKGRLKLGVKWASAPIHTDATRDGELKFDLGLLPKDKWADFVYHINYSYKEDGLIQVWMDGKLVVNHKGPNSYNDQKIPFFKYGIYKRNWDTATTKRRLFVDEVRVGNENATYNDVAPTRKL
;
A
#
# COMPACT_ATOMS: atom_id res chain seq x y z
N MET A 1 9.00 62.66 -68.51
CA MET A 1 7.69 62.44 -67.85
C MET A 1 7.42 60.94 -67.75
N LYS A 2 7.68 60.33 -66.58
CA LYS A 2 7.06 59.11 -66.01
C LYS A 2 7.86 58.76 -64.76
N ARG A 3 7.19 58.80 -63.60
CA ARG A 3 7.73 58.63 -62.26
C ARG A 3 7.94 57.14 -61.96
N THR A 4 9.13 56.79 -61.49
CA THR A 4 9.49 55.50 -60.90
C THR A 4 9.04 55.50 -59.44
N GLN A 5 8.22 54.53 -59.01
CA GLN A 5 7.93 54.28 -57.59
C GLN A 5 8.94 53.26 -57.04
N LEU A 6 9.66 53.63 -55.98
CA LEU A 6 10.34 52.68 -55.10
C LEU A 6 9.35 52.26 -54.00
N LEU A 7 9.16 50.96 -53.82
CA LEU A 7 8.51 50.39 -52.64
C LEU A 7 9.61 49.77 -51.75
N ALA A 8 9.77 50.29 -50.54
CA ALA A 8 10.64 49.74 -49.51
C ALA A 8 9.89 48.61 -48.79
N ALA A 9 10.44 47.39 -48.80
CA ALA A 9 9.95 46.28 -48.00
C ALA A 9 10.69 46.26 -46.65
N ALA A 10 9.97 46.55 -45.57
CA ALA A 10 10.46 46.38 -44.20
C ALA A 10 10.17 44.94 -43.76
N LEU A 11 11.21 44.15 -43.49
CA LEU A 11 11.07 42.87 -42.78
C LEU A 11 10.84 43.14 -41.29
N VAL A 12 9.67 42.78 -40.79
CA VAL A 12 9.39 42.66 -39.35
C VAL A 12 9.49 41.19 -38.98
N SER A 13 10.58 40.81 -38.32
CA SER A 13 10.78 39.48 -37.76
C SER A 13 9.93 39.33 -36.48
N PHE A 14 8.85 38.55 -36.55
CA PHE A 14 8.13 38.11 -35.36
C PHE A 14 8.88 36.92 -34.73
N PHE A 15 9.57 37.17 -33.61
CA PHE A 15 10.02 36.10 -32.72
C PHE A 15 8.81 35.61 -31.93
N THR A 16 8.33 34.42 -32.27
CA THR A 16 7.40 33.67 -31.42
C THR A 16 8.22 32.99 -30.32
N ILE A 17 8.09 33.48 -29.09
CA ILE A 17 8.60 32.77 -27.92
C ILE A 17 7.61 31.64 -27.64
N SER A 18 7.88 30.47 -28.18
CA SER A 18 7.23 29.23 -27.76
C SER A 18 7.73 28.91 -26.35
N CYS A 19 6.85 29.06 -25.36
CA CYS A 19 7.10 28.55 -24.03
C CYS A 19 6.91 27.03 -24.11
N GLU A 20 8.00 26.30 -24.37
CA GLU A 20 8.03 24.85 -24.20
C GLU A 20 7.82 24.55 -22.71
N GLN A 21 6.60 24.20 -22.35
CA GLN A 21 6.35 23.56 -21.07
C GLN A 21 6.90 22.15 -21.22
N SER A 22 8.13 21.95 -20.73
CA SER A 22 8.73 20.63 -20.66
C SER A 22 7.90 19.78 -19.71
N GLU A 23 6.97 19.01 -20.27
CA GLU A 23 6.47 17.81 -19.61
C GLU A 23 7.68 16.89 -19.45
N VAL A 24 8.31 16.96 -18.28
CA VAL A 24 9.31 15.99 -17.87
C VAL A 24 8.55 14.67 -17.75
N ALA A 25 8.54 13.89 -18.83
CA ALA A 25 8.06 12.52 -18.80
C ALA A 25 8.84 11.80 -17.70
N ALA A 26 8.15 11.46 -16.60
CA ALA A 26 8.78 10.78 -15.49
C ALA A 26 9.41 9.49 -16.02
N PRO A 27 10.67 9.20 -15.68
CA PRO A 27 11.33 8.01 -16.17
C PRO A 27 10.50 6.79 -15.78
N SER A 28 10.06 6.04 -16.79
CA SER A 28 9.34 4.80 -16.59
C SER A 28 10.33 3.70 -16.25
N VAL A 29 10.61 3.48 -14.97
CA VAL A 29 11.35 2.29 -14.56
C VAL A 29 10.35 1.14 -14.45
N SER A 30 10.22 0.39 -15.55
CA SER A 30 9.41 -0.83 -15.61
C SER A 30 10.22 -2.02 -15.11
N GLN A 31 10.40 -2.10 -13.79
CA GLN A 31 10.67 -3.38 -13.16
C GLN A 31 9.75 -3.49 -11.94
N SER A 32 8.54 -4.02 -12.16
CA SER A 32 7.81 -4.62 -11.06
C SER A 32 8.65 -5.79 -10.59
N ILE A 33 9.44 -5.60 -9.54
CA ILE A 33 10.23 -6.71 -9.03
C ILE A 33 9.23 -7.74 -8.51
N ALA A 34 9.31 -8.95 -9.06
CA ALA A 34 8.49 -10.08 -8.67
C ALA A 34 8.41 -10.18 -7.13
N GLY A 35 7.22 -10.56 -6.65
CA GLY A 35 6.84 -10.65 -5.24
C GLY A 35 7.52 -11.78 -4.47
N GLU A 36 8.73 -12.16 -4.83
CA GLU A 36 9.52 -13.08 -4.02
C GLU A 36 9.96 -12.37 -2.75
N VAL A 37 9.41 -12.88 -1.65
CA VAL A 37 9.75 -12.50 -0.28
C VAL A 37 10.76 -13.52 0.23
N SER A 38 11.85 -13.06 0.83
CA SER A 38 12.85 -13.91 1.47
C SER A 38 12.20 -14.79 2.54
N GLN A 39 12.54 -16.09 2.57
CA GLN A 39 12.03 -17.02 3.59
C GLN A 39 12.90 -17.03 4.86
N GLN A 40 13.81 -16.06 5.01
CA GLN A 40 14.62 -15.94 6.20
C GLN A 40 13.77 -15.58 7.42
N GLN A 41 14.07 -16.23 8.55
CA GLN A 41 13.41 -15.95 9.81
C GLN A 41 13.74 -14.53 10.27
N GLN A 42 12.70 -13.75 10.56
CA GLN A 42 12.84 -12.43 11.15
C GLN A 42 13.27 -12.56 12.63
N SER A 43 14.25 -11.76 13.04
CA SER A 43 14.66 -11.66 14.44
C SER A 43 13.92 -10.53 15.15
N VAL A 44 13.81 -10.65 16.48
CA VAL A 44 13.28 -9.56 17.31
C VAL A 44 14.23 -8.38 17.26
N ILE A 45 13.67 -7.18 17.06
CA ILE A 45 14.41 -5.91 17.03
C ILE A 45 14.23 -5.13 18.34
N SER A 46 15.17 -4.23 18.60
CA SER A 46 15.02 -3.23 19.66
C SER A 46 14.24 -2.02 19.13
N SER A 47 13.07 -1.77 19.69
CA SER A 47 12.27 -0.57 19.35
C SER A 47 12.90 0.70 19.94
N VAL A 48 12.73 1.83 19.24
CA VAL A 48 13.01 3.16 19.79
C VAL A 48 12.13 3.49 21.02
N GLU A 49 10.99 2.82 21.13
CA GLU A 49 10.08 2.89 22.27
C GLU A 49 10.27 1.65 23.15
N THR A 50 11.12 1.77 24.16
CA THR A 50 11.63 0.63 24.94
C THR A 50 10.56 -0.20 25.68
N TYR A 51 9.31 0.28 25.78
CA TYR A 51 8.21 -0.50 26.31
C TYR A 51 7.72 -1.60 25.35
N ARG A 52 8.02 -1.49 24.05
CA ARG A 52 7.71 -2.51 23.03
C ARG A 52 8.83 -3.54 23.03
N LYS A 53 8.49 -4.82 23.20
CA LYS A 53 9.48 -5.89 23.42
C LYS A 53 9.51 -6.95 22.31
N ASN A 54 8.42 -7.06 21.56
CA ASN A 54 8.17 -8.22 20.72
C ASN A 54 8.07 -7.88 19.23
N LEU A 55 8.79 -6.84 18.78
CA LEU A 55 8.75 -6.39 17.40
C LEU A 55 9.74 -7.14 16.50
N LEU A 56 9.30 -7.42 15.28
CA LEU A 56 10.10 -7.88 14.15
C LEU A 56 10.39 -6.73 13.17
N VAL A 57 9.47 -5.77 13.09
CA VAL A 57 9.54 -4.60 12.20
C VAL A 57 9.12 -3.36 12.97
N GLU A 58 9.87 -2.26 12.78
CA GLU A 58 9.49 -0.91 13.17
C GLU A 58 9.90 0.04 12.04
N GLU A 59 8.92 0.50 11.27
CA GLU A 59 9.10 1.43 10.17
C GLU A 59 8.37 2.74 10.47
N ARG A 60 9.13 3.84 10.47
CA ARG A 60 8.71 5.18 10.89
C ARG A 60 8.99 6.25 9.83
N PHE A 61 9.60 5.86 8.71
CA PHE A 61 9.88 6.73 7.56
C PHE A 61 10.72 7.99 7.85
N GLU A 62 11.50 8.01 8.93
CA GLU A 62 12.25 9.21 9.34
C GLU A 62 13.49 9.50 8.47
N THR A 63 13.90 8.55 7.63
CA THR A 63 15.05 8.72 6.72
C THR A 63 14.56 9.18 5.33
N PRO A 64 15.05 10.31 4.80
CA PRO A 64 14.76 10.71 3.42
C PRO A 64 15.39 9.76 2.41
N GLU A 65 14.65 9.34 1.38
CA GLU A 65 15.20 8.53 0.30
C GLU A 65 14.52 8.87 -1.04
N LEU A 66 15.31 9.10 -2.10
CA LEU A 66 14.78 9.45 -3.42
C LEU A 66 15.42 8.71 -4.60
N ALA A 67 16.24 7.67 -4.38
CA ALA A 67 16.89 6.99 -5.50
C ALA A 67 16.79 5.45 -5.49
N ASP A 68 17.04 4.77 -4.36
CA ASP A 68 17.13 3.30 -4.40
C ASP A 68 15.76 2.59 -4.30
N PHE A 69 14.69 3.28 -3.91
CA PHE A 69 13.38 2.65 -3.74
C PHE A 69 12.83 2.05 -5.05
N ILE A 70 13.20 2.61 -6.19
CA ILE A 70 12.81 2.09 -7.51
C ILE A 70 13.45 0.72 -7.79
N SER A 71 14.65 0.45 -7.25
CA SER A 71 15.25 -0.89 -7.28
C SER A 71 14.60 -1.84 -6.24
N GLY A 72 13.48 -1.41 -5.66
CA GLY A 72 12.79 -2.08 -4.59
C GLY A 72 13.41 -1.85 -3.23
N ASN A 73 14.51 -1.10 -3.11
CA ASN A 73 15.19 -0.94 -1.84
C ASN A 73 14.78 0.34 -1.12
N TYR A 74 14.02 0.17 -0.04
CA TYR A 74 13.72 1.26 0.88
C TYR A 74 14.38 1.01 2.23
N SER A 75 13.73 0.22 3.08
CA SER A 75 14.28 -0.10 4.39
C SER A 75 14.78 -1.54 4.46
N ALA A 76 15.37 -1.90 5.61
CA ALA A 76 15.72 -3.28 5.92
C ALA A 76 14.50 -4.22 5.98
N PHE A 77 13.28 -3.66 6.11
CA PHE A 77 12.06 -4.42 6.30
C PHE A 77 11.20 -4.50 5.04
N TYR A 78 11.20 -3.45 4.22
CA TYR A 78 10.26 -3.33 3.11
C TYR A 78 10.94 -3.18 1.75
N LYS A 79 10.36 -3.90 0.79
CA LYS A 79 10.64 -3.79 -0.62
C LYS A 79 9.56 -2.93 -1.27
N MET A 80 9.97 -1.94 -2.06
CA MET A 80 9.03 -1.07 -2.74
C MET A 80 8.60 -1.63 -4.09
N GLN A 81 7.29 -1.70 -4.30
CA GLN A 81 6.66 -2.04 -5.57
C GLN A 81 6.09 -0.75 -6.16
N SER A 82 6.98 0.07 -6.72
CA SER A 82 6.67 1.37 -7.33
C SER A 82 7.48 1.52 -8.64
N SER A 83 6.86 2.08 -9.68
CA SER A 83 7.47 2.18 -11.03
C SER A 83 7.70 3.62 -11.52
N ARG A 84 7.45 4.61 -10.66
CA ARG A 84 7.65 6.04 -10.91
C ARG A 84 8.31 6.69 -9.71
N LEU A 85 9.19 7.67 -9.97
CA LEU A 85 9.92 8.39 -8.92
C LEU A 85 9.02 9.13 -7.93
N TYR A 86 7.83 9.54 -8.34
CA TYR A 86 6.85 10.19 -7.45
C TYR A 86 5.94 9.20 -6.73
N SER A 87 5.95 7.91 -7.10
CA SER A 87 5.03 6.94 -6.50
C SER A 87 5.32 6.70 -5.04
N PHE A 88 6.56 6.88 -4.59
CA PHE A 88 6.89 6.77 -3.18
C PHE A 88 7.87 7.87 -2.74
N ASP A 89 7.70 8.35 -1.52
CA ASP A 89 8.60 9.29 -0.85
C ASP A 89 8.44 9.18 0.68
N ALA A 90 9.54 9.12 1.42
CA ALA A 90 9.52 9.34 2.87
C ALA A 90 9.34 10.84 3.14
N SER A 91 8.09 11.29 3.19
CA SER A 91 7.71 12.68 2.96
C SER A 91 7.41 13.44 4.25
N ALA A 92 7.75 14.72 4.28
CA ALA A 92 7.41 15.63 5.39
C ALA A 92 6.02 16.29 5.25
N GLU A 93 5.28 16.00 4.18
CA GLU A 93 3.96 16.61 3.90
C GLU A 93 2.92 16.27 4.98
N LYS A 94 3.01 15.05 5.53
CA LYS A 94 2.22 14.55 6.65
C LYS A 94 3.13 13.68 7.51
N ALA A 95 2.92 13.72 8.82
CA ALA A 95 3.52 12.79 9.77
C ALA A 95 2.51 12.53 10.89
N LYS A 96 2.40 11.29 11.36
CA LYS A 96 1.66 10.99 12.60
C LYS A 96 2.58 11.20 13.78
N LYS A 97 3.81 10.67 13.68
CA LYS A 97 4.84 10.80 14.69
C LYS A 97 6.16 11.20 14.03
N GLY A 98 6.97 11.95 14.77
CA GLY A 98 8.22 12.50 14.24
C GLY A 98 7.97 13.47 13.11
N THR A 99 8.73 13.36 12.02
CA THR A 99 8.80 14.43 10.99
C THR A 99 8.39 13.98 9.59
N ARG A 100 8.20 12.68 9.36
CA ARG A 100 7.92 12.13 8.03
C ARG A 100 6.93 10.97 8.10
N SER A 101 6.38 10.60 6.94
CA SER A 101 5.62 9.37 6.73
C SER A 101 5.82 8.86 5.30
N GLY A 102 5.51 7.60 5.03
CA GLY A 102 5.56 7.05 3.68
C GLY A 102 4.40 7.61 2.84
N LYS A 103 4.70 8.43 1.84
CA LYS A 103 3.75 8.94 0.85
C LYS A 103 3.73 8.00 -0.35
N PHE A 104 2.59 7.39 -0.62
CA PHE A 104 2.32 6.51 -1.76
C PHE A 104 1.41 7.25 -2.76
N GLU A 105 1.77 7.25 -4.04
CA GLU A 105 1.04 7.98 -5.07
C GLU A 105 0.90 7.18 -6.37
N MET A 106 -0.29 7.26 -6.95
CA MET A 106 -0.59 6.73 -8.28
C MET A 106 -1.37 7.76 -9.10
N LEU A 107 -1.02 7.85 -10.38
CA LEU A 107 -1.75 8.66 -11.37
C LEU A 107 -2.46 7.75 -12.37
N LYS A 108 -3.67 8.14 -12.77
CA LYS A 108 -4.44 7.42 -13.81
C LYS A 108 -3.66 7.31 -15.13
N ALA A 109 -2.88 8.34 -15.47
CA ALA A 109 -2.09 8.38 -16.69
C ALA A 109 -1.10 7.20 -16.80
N ASP A 110 -0.58 6.69 -15.68
CA ASP A 110 0.33 5.55 -15.70
C ASP A 110 -0.36 4.19 -15.84
N ALA A 111 -1.68 4.12 -15.63
CA ALA A 111 -2.43 2.88 -15.75
C ALA A 111 -2.34 2.31 -17.17
N ALA A 112 -2.27 3.19 -18.19
CA ALA A 112 -2.05 2.80 -19.59
C ALA A 112 -0.68 2.15 -19.82
N ALA A 113 0.31 2.45 -18.97
CA ALA A 113 1.62 1.80 -18.95
C ALA A 113 1.68 0.58 -18.01
N GLY A 114 0.52 0.08 -17.55
CA GLY A 114 0.42 -1.10 -16.69
C GLY A 114 0.74 -0.85 -15.22
N VAL A 115 0.86 0.40 -14.78
CA VAL A 115 1.12 0.72 -13.37
C VAL A 115 -0.15 0.54 -12.56
N ILE A 116 -0.16 -0.50 -11.73
CA ILE A 116 -1.33 -0.89 -10.91
C ILE A 116 -1.09 -0.79 -9.41
N ARG A 117 0.11 -0.35 -9.00
CA ARG A 117 0.46 -0.27 -7.58
C ARG A 117 1.53 0.76 -7.26
N SER A 118 1.44 1.24 -6.05
CA SER A 118 2.55 1.79 -5.27
C SER A 118 2.43 1.22 -3.86
N GLU A 119 3.21 0.17 -3.57
CA GLU A 119 3.07 -0.58 -2.31
C GLU A 119 4.41 -0.91 -1.68
N ALA A 120 4.46 -0.95 -0.35
CA ALA A 120 5.46 -1.67 0.41
C ALA A 120 5.06 -3.15 0.53
N ALA A 121 6.00 -4.04 0.27
CA ALA A 121 5.89 -5.45 0.55
C ALA A 121 6.97 -5.86 1.55
N SER A 122 6.63 -6.65 2.58
CA SER A 122 7.63 -7.20 3.48
C SER A 122 8.75 -7.87 2.69
N ARG A 123 10.01 -7.67 3.10
CA ARG A 123 11.17 -8.35 2.52
C ARG A 123 11.27 -9.79 2.93
N ASN A 124 10.89 -10.08 4.17
CA ASN A 124 10.90 -11.41 4.74
C ASN A 124 9.48 -11.92 4.96
N ALA A 125 9.29 -13.22 4.74
CA ALA A 125 8.01 -13.88 4.89
C ALA A 125 7.66 -13.98 6.37
N GLU A 126 6.37 -14.15 6.64
CA GLU A 126 5.92 -14.51 7.97
C GLU A 126 6.19 -15.99 8.20
N THR A 127 6.91 -16.31 9.27
CA THR A 127 7.29 -17.70 9.60
C THR A 127 6.39 -18.34 10.67
N ASN A 128 5.47 -17.57 11.24
CA ASN A 128 4.51 -18.06 12.23
C ASN A 128 3.12 -17.56 11.84
N ARG A 129 2.12 -18.42 12.04
CA ARG A 129 0.71 -18.08 11.78
C ARG A 129 0.12 -17.11 12.81
N HIS A 130 0.74 -16.94 13.98
CA HIS A 130 0.34 -15.96 15.00
C HIS A 130 1.14 -14.67 14.85
N ARG A 131 0.46 -13.59 14.43
CA ARG A 131 1.10 -12.31 14.14
C ARG A 131 0.26 -11.11 14.57
N TRP A 132 0.98 -10.06 14.92
CA TRP A 132 0.43 -8.74 15.22
C TRP A 132 0.95 -7.73 14.20
N TYR A 133 0.06 -6.86 13.72
CA TYR A 133 0.41 -5.79 12.78
C TYR A 133 -0.20 -4.48 13.28
N GLY A 134 0.53 -3.39 13.11
CA GLY A 134 0.05 -2.05 13.40
C GLY A 134 0.52 -1.08 12.32
N LEU A 135 -0.33 -0.14 11.95
CA LEU A 135 0.00 0.96 11.04
C LEU A 135 -1.03 2.07 11.15
N SER A 136 -0.67 3.26 10.69
CA SER A 136 -1.56 4.40 10.58
C SER A 136 -1.71 4.81 9.13
N LEU A 137 -2.93 5.13 8.72
CA LEU A 137 -3.25 5.53 7.35
C LEU A 137 -3.84 6.95 7.34
N TYR A 138 -3.40 7.80 6.42
CA TYR A 138 -3.99 9.11 6.16
C TYR A 138 -4.29 9.27 4.67
N LEU A 139 -5.56 9.57 4.38
CA LEU A 139 -6.09 9.68 3.02
C LEU A 139 -6.59 11.11 2.80
N PRO A 140 -5.92 11.96 1.99
CA PRO A 140 -6.37 13.32 1.71
C PRO A 140 -7.71 13.31 0.95
N SER A 141 -8.70 14.10 1.37
CA SER A 141 -9.99 14.09 0.66
C SER A 141 -9.88 14.55 -0.79
N SER A 142 -8.91 15.41 -1.10
CA SER A 142 -8.61 15.91 -2.45
C SER A 142 -8.25 14.81 -3.45
N ASP A 143 -7.63 13.72 -2.97
CA ASP A 143 -7.18 12.61 -3.81
C ASP A 143 -8.06 11.36 -3.67
N TRP A 144 -9.01 11.36 -2.74
CA TRP A 144 -9.91 10.23 -2.47
C TRP A 144 -11.36 10.57 -2.80
N SER A 145 -11.62 10.95 -4.05
CA SER A 145 -12.96 10.99 -4.62
C SER A 145 -13.66 9.62 -4.48
N THR A 146 -14.98 9.63 -4.32
CA THR A 146 -15.74 8.37 -4.28
C THR A 146 -15.71 7.71 -5.65
N SER A 147 -15.17 6.49 -5.71
CA SER A 147 -15.17 5.62 -6.89
C SER A 147 -16.08 4.41 -6.67
N ASN A 148 -16.66 3.90 -7.76
CA ASN A 148 -17.39 2.62 -7.74
C ASN A 148 -16.46 1.40 -7.84
N ASP A 149 -15.21 1.61 -8.25
CA ASP A 149 -14.19 0.57 -8.24
C ASP A 149 -13.70 0.28 -6.81
N TRP A 150 -12.90 -0.78 -6.69
CA TRP A 150 -12.23 -1.16 -5.45
C TRP A 150 -10.74 -0.88 -5.55
N GLU A 151 -10.16 -0.53 -4.40
CA GLU A 151 -8.76 -0.15 -4.25
C GLU A 151 -8.25 -0.74 -2.93
N ILE A 152 -7.22 -1.57 -2.97
CA ILE A 152 -6.67 -2.17 -1.75
C ILE A 152 -5.62 -1.22 -1.17
N ILE A 153 -5.69 -0.98 0.14
CA ILE A 153 -4.76 -0.11 0.87
C ILE A 153 -3.92 -0.85 1.91
N THR A 154 -4.29 -2.08 2.24
CA THR A 154 -3.51 -3.01 3.07
C THR A 154 -3.89 -4.43 2.66
N GLN A 155 -2.91 -5.32 2.52
CA GLN A 155 -3.17 -6.71 2.14
C GLN A 155 -2.19 -7.66 2.79
N PHE A 156 -2.69 -8.85 3.11
CA PHE A 156 -1.91 -9.99 3.54
C PHE A 156 -1.92 -10.94 2.37
N TRP A 157 -0.87 -10.85 1.54
CA TRP A 157 -0.82 -11.48 0.23
C TRP A 157 -0.37 -12.93 0.32
N SER A 158 -1.10 -13.84 -0.32
CA SER A 158 -0.81 -15.28 -0.37
C SER A 158 0.50 -15.58 -1.10
N GLN A 159 1.16 -16.65 -0.70
CA GLN A 159 2.37 -17.14 -1.35
C GLN A 159 2.00 -18.44 -2.06
N HIS A 160 1.45 -18.30 -3.26
CA HIS A 160 0.80 -19.38 -4.01
C HIS A 160 1.68 -20.63 -4.09
N ASP A 161 1.05 -21.79 -3.96
CA ASP A 161 1.71 -23.06 -4.11
C ASP A 161 2.09 -23.31 -5.59
N ALA A 162 3.08 -24.17 -5.82
CA ALA A 162 3.50 -24.47 -7.19
C ALA A 162 2.34 -25.12 -7.98
N GLY A 163 1.96 -24.48 -9.10
CA GLY A 163 0.83 -24.91 -9.93
C GLY A 163 -0.49 -24.21 -9.62
N GLU A 164 -0.51 -23.31 -8.64
CA GLU A 164 -1.68 -22.49 -8.31
C GLU A 164 -1.74 -21.20 -9.15
N GLU A 165 -2.95 -20.87 -9.63
CA GLU A 165 -3.20 -19.66 -10.41
C GLU A 165 -3.18 -18.41 -9.51
N ALA A 166 -3.03 -17.23 -10.11
CA ALA A 166 -3.11 -16.00 -9.35
C ALA A 166 -4.53 -15.74 -8.84
N HIS A 167 -4.68 -15.50 -7.54
CA HIS A 167 -5.96 -15.21 -6.89
C HIS A 167 -5.87 -14.01 -5.94
N ASN A 168 -7.00 -13.60 -5.36
CA ASN A 168 -7.04 -12.50 -4.41
C ASN A 168 -6.32 -12.83 -3.09
N PRO A 169 -5.82 -11.82 -2.36
CA PRO A 169 -5.23 -12.05 -1.05
C PRO A 169 -6.29 -12.59 -0.07
N PRO A 170 -5.89 -13.47 0.86
CA PRO A 170 -6.80 -13.99 1.88
C PRO A 170 -7.36 -12.89 2.77
N ILE A 171 -6.59 -11.84 3.07
CA ILE A 171 -7.07 -10.69 3.86
C ILE A 171 -6.69 -9.38 3.16
N GLU A 172 -7.66 -8.47 3.05
CA GLU A 172 -7.47 -7.15 2.44
C GLU A 172 -8.32 -6.08 3.10
N LEU A 173 -7.70 -4.92 3.36
CA LEU A 173 -8.41 -3.67 3.66
C LEU A 173 -8.53 -2.90 2.34
N PHE A 174 -9.76 -2.62 1.92
CA PHE A 174 -10.02 -1.96 0.66
C PHE A 174 -11.07 -0.87 0.76
N VAL A 175 -10.98 0.08 -0.16
CA VAL A 175 -11.93 1.17 -0.33
C VAL A 175 -12.80 0.85 -1.52
N SER A 176 -14.11 0.97 -1.36
CA SER A 176 -15.05 0.91 -2.49
C SER A 176 -16.31 1.68 -2.14
N LYS A 177 -16.82 2.48 -3.09
CA LYS A 177 -18.02 3.30 -2.92
C LYS A 177 -17.93 4.23 -1.70
N GLY A 178 -16.75 4.77 -1.44
CA GLY A 178 -16.48 5.70 -0.33
C GLY A 178 -16.48 5.05 1.05
N ARG A 179 -16.48 3.72 1.13
CA ARG A 179 -16.51 2.94 2.37
C ARG A 179 -15.26 2.11 2.52
N LEU A 180 -14.84 1.95 3.76
CA LEU A 180 -13.73 1.10 4.14
C LEU A 180 -14.23 -0.30 4.49
N LYS A 181 -13.63 -1.33 3.91
CA LYS A 181 -14.07 -2.72 4.08
C LYS A 181 -12.89 -3.65 4.29
N LEU A 182 -13.10 -4.69 5.10
CA LEU A 182 -12.17 -5.80 5.28
C LEU A 182 -12.73 -7.04 4.56
N GLY A 183 -11.99 -7.58 3.60
CA GLY A 183 -12.24 -8.88 3.02
C GLY A 183 -11.43 -9.97 3.73
N VAL A 184 -12.05 -11.11 4.02
CA VAL A 184 -11.41 -12.30 4.59
C VAL A 184 -11.85 -13.51 3.78
N LYS A 185 -10.91 -14.28 3.22
CA LYS A 185 -11.15 -15.38 2.28
C LYS A 185 -10.37 -16.61 2.74
N TRP A 186 -10.89 -17.80 2.42
CA TRP A 186 -10.23 -19.06 2.76
C TRP A 186 -10.58 -20.16 1.76
N ALA A 187 -9.68 -21.14 1.70
CA ALA A 187 -9.80 -22.35 0.90
C ALA A 187 -9.00 -23.45 1.59
N SER A 188 -9.63 -24.61 1.76
CA SER A 188 -9.02 -25.82 2.33
C SER A 188 -8.34 -26.68 1.27
N ALA A 189 -8.72 -26.52 -0.01
CA ALA A 189 -8.00 -27.11 -1.12
C ALA A 189 -6.60 -26.45 -1.23
N PRO A 190 -5.50 -27.23 -1.32
CA PRO A 190 -4.15 -26.68 -1.50
C PRO A 190 -3.94 -25.94 -2.82
N ILE A 191 -4.79 -26.21 -3.82
CA ILE A 191 -4.80 -25.52 -5.11
C ILE A 191 -6.22 -25.03 -5.33
N HIS A 192 -6.38 -23.72 -5.46
CA HIS A 192 -7.70 -23.12 -5.67
C HIS A 192 -7.64 -21.91 -6.62
N THR A 193 -8.81 -21.41 -6.96
CA THR A 193 -9.02 -20.15 -7.69
C THR A 193 -9.99 -19.28 -6.89
N ASP A 194 -10.13 -18.02 -7.29
CA ASP A 194 -11.16 -17.15 -6.70
C ASP A 194 -12.59 -17.71 -6.83
N ALA A 195 -12.85 -18.55 -7.84
CA ALA A 195 -14.16 -19.17 -8.08
C ALA A 195 -14.37 -20.48 -7.28
N THR A 196 -13.30 -21.11 -6.82
CA THR A 196 -13.35 -22.42 -6.13
C THR A 196 -12.97 -22.37 -4.65
N ARG A 197 -12.70 -21.17 -4.11
CA ARG A 197 -12.48 -20.99 -2.66
C ARG A 197 -13.71 -21.39 -1.84
N ASP A 198 -13.48 -21.82 -0.61
CA ASP A 198 -14.54 -22.30 0.28
C ASP A 198 -15.42 -21.18 0.82
N GLY A 199 -14.87 -19.98 1.01
CA GLY A 199 -15.66 -18.85 1.47
C GLY A 199 -14.96 -17.51 1.50
N GLU A 200 -15.79 -16.49 1.72
CA GLU A 200 -15.40 -15.09 1.86
C GLU A 200 -16.35 -14.37 2.83
N LEU A 201 -15.79 -13.52 3.68
CA LEU A 201 -16.50 -12.55 4.51
C LEU A 201 -16.08 -11.14 4.12
N LYS A 202 -17.04 -10.21 4.17
CA LYS A 202 -16.80 -8.78 3.98
C LYS A 202 -17.36 -8.02 5.18
N PHE A 203 -16.47 -7.36 5.92
CA PHE A 203 -16.84 -6.48 7.02
C PHE A 203 -16.84 -5.05 6.53
N ASP A 204 -17.96 -4.35 6.69
CA ASP A 204 -18.05 -2.93 6.41
C ASP A 204 -17.65 -2.13 7.65
N LEU A 205 -16.50 -1.44 7.57
CA LEU A 205 -15.92 -0.70 8.70
C LEU A 205 -16.41 0.74 8.78
N GLY A 206 -17.28 1.16 7.86
CA GLY A 206 -17.87 2.50 7.82
C GLY A 206 -17.39 3.36 6.67
N LEU A 207 -17.63 4.66 6.80
CA LEU A 207 -17.16 5.65 5.83
C LEU A 207 -15.64 5.73 5.85
N LEU A 208 -15.04 5.91 4.68
CA LEU A 208 -13.60 6.12 4.56
C LEU A 208 -13.16 7.34 5.38
N PRO A 209 -12.27 7.18 6.38
CA PRO A 209 -11.66 8.31 7.05
C PRO A 209 -10.82 9.10 6.05
N LYS A 210 -11.06 10.40 5.97
CA LYS A 210 -10.28 11.33 5.17
C LYS A 210 -9.79 12.47 6.05
N ASP A 211 -8.65 13.04 5.68
CA ASP A 211 -8.00 14.18 6.35
C ASP A 211 -7.70 13.99 7.84
N LYS A 212 -7.58 12.74 8.27
CA LYS A 212 -7.14 12.35 9.61
C LYS A 212 -6.41 11.02 9.55
N TRP A 213 -5.53 10.80 10.52
CA TRP A 213 -4.91 9.50 10.74
C TRP A 213 -5.96 8.52 11.27
N ALA A 214 -5.99 7.32 10.69
CA ALA A 214 -6.74 6.17 11.17
C ALA A 214 -5.76 5.07 11.57
N ASP A 215 -5.79 4.66 12.83
CA ASP A 215 -4.88 3.67 13.37
C ASP A 215 -5.48 2.28 13.23
N PHE A 216 -4.74 1.35 12.63
CA PHE A 216 -5.15 -0.04 12.51
C PHE A 216 -4.22 -0.94 13.32
N VAL A 217 -4.84 -1.91 14.00
CA VAL A 217 -4.14 -3.04 14.60
C VAL A 217 -4.81 -4.32 14.14
N TYR A 218 -4.01 -5.31 13.76
CA TYR A 218 -4.46 -6.65 13.38
C TYR A 218 -3.81 -7.67 14.31
N HIS A 219 -4.61 -8.59 14.83
CA HIS A 219 -4.14 -9.80 15.51
C HIS A 219 -4.69 -10.99 14.72
N ILE A 220 -3.78 -11.78 14.15
CA ILE A 220 -4.13 -12.81 13.20
C ILE A 220 -3.53 -14.13 13.66
N ASN A 221 -4.38 -15.15 13.72
CA ASN A 221 -3.98 -16.55 13.66
C ASN A 221 -4.40 -17.09 12.27
N TYR A 222 -3.46 -17.14 11.33
CA TYR A 222 -3.71 -17.60 9.97
C TYR A 222 -4.13 -19.07 9.96
N SER A 223 -5.30 -19.38 9.40
CA SER A 223 -5.77 -20.75 9.21
C SER A 223 -6.82 -20.84 8.13
N TYR A 224 -6.85 -21.93 7.39
CA TYR A 224 -7.99 -22.34 6.56
C TYR A 224 -9.01 -23.20 7.33
N LYS A 225 -8.81 -23.42 8.64
CA LYS A 225 -9.68 -24.21 9.53
C LYS A 225 -10.34 -23.34 10.59
N GLU A 226 -11.22 -23.96 11.38
CA GLU A 226 -11.98 -23.34 12.48
C GLU A 226 -11.12 -22.75 13.62
N ASP A 227 -9.85 -23.12 13.73
CA ASP A 227 -8.92 -22.62 14.73
C ASP A 227 -8.33 -21.23 14.37
N GLY A 228 -8.70 -20.65 13.22
CA GLY A 228 -8.28 -19.32 12.82
C GLY A 228 -8.87 -18.19 13.67
N LEU A 229 -8.18 -17.05 13.67
CA LEU A 229 -8.62 -15.82 14.33
C LEU A 229 -8.20 -14.62 13.48
N ILE A 230 -9.10 -13.65 13.32
CA ILE A 230 -8.73 -12.29 12.92
C ILE A 230 -9.48 -11.29 13.79
N GLN A 231 -8.70 -10.44 14.45
CA GLN A 231 -9.20 -9.30 15.19
C GLN A 231 -8.61 -8.03 14.59
N VAL A 232 -9.46 -7.03 14.36
CA VAL A 232 -9.04 -5.75 13.81
C VAL A 232 -9.55 -4.64 14.71
N TRP A 233 -8.64 -3.75 15.11
CA TRP A 233 -8.97 -2.51 15.76
C TRP A 233 -8.77 -1.35 14.80
N MET A 234 -9.69 -0.39 14.87
CA MET A 234 -9.60 0.89 14.18
C MET A 234 -9.74 1.99 15.23
N ASP A 235 -8.76 2.89 15.32
CA ASP A 235 -8.67 3.94 16.34
C ASP A 235 -8.86 3.39 17.76
N GLY A 236 -8.27 2.22 18.02
CA GLY A 236 -8.35 1.49 19.28
C GLY A 236 -9.69 0.82 19.57
N LYS A 237 -10.71 0.95 18.73
CA LYS A 237 -11.96 0.20 18.89
C LYS A 237 -11.88 -1.13 18.13
N LEU A 238 -12.23 -2.23 18.78
CA LEU A 238 -12.36 -3.53 18.11
C LEU A 238 -13.53 -3.45 17.10
N VAL A 239 -13.23 -3.53 15.81
CA VAL A 239 -14.21 -3.42 14.72
C VAL A 239 -14.47 -4.76 14.02
N VAL A 240 -13.54 -5.70 14.11
CA VAL A 240 -13.72 -7.09 13.64
C VAL A 240 -13.21 -8.04 14.71
N ASN A 241 -13.97 -9.10 14.97
CA ASN A 241 -13.61 -10.18 15.88
C ASN A 241 -14.16 -11.50 15.32
N HIS A 242 -13.45 -12.07 14.34
CA HIS A 242 -13.86 -13.29 13.64
C HIS A 242 -13.01 -14.47 14.11
N LYS A 243 -13.69 -15.53 14.56
CA LYS A 243 -13.10 -16.84 14.84
C LYS A 243 -13.51 -17.79 13.71
N GLY A 244 -12.56 -18.54 13.19
CA GLY A 244 -12.74 -19.40 12.04
C GLY A 244 -11.73 -19.12 10.94
N PRO A 245 -11.92 -19.73 9.77
CA PRO A 245 -10.94 -19.68 8.69
C PRO A 245 -10.79 -18.25 8.12
N ASN A 246 -9.55 -17.91 7.76
CA ASN A 246 -9.12 -16.59 7.28
C ASN A 246 -7.91 -16.62 6.34
N SER A 247 -7.44 -17.79 5.94
CA SER A 247 -6.29 -17.99 5.04
C SER A 247 -6.54 -19.16 4.10
N TYR A 248 -5.73 -19.27 3.06
CA TYR A 248 -5.68 -20.44 2.17
C TYR A 248 -4.78 -21.55 2.75
N ASN A 249 -4.95 -22.77 2.26
CA ASN A 249 -4.14 -23.94 2.60
C ASN A 249 -2.83 -23.99 1.80
N ASP A 250 -2.09 -22.88 1.83
CA ASP A 250 -0.80 -22.73 1.17
C ASP A 250 0.32 -23.21 2.12
N GLN A 251 1.46 -23.63 1.56
CA GLN A 251 2.62 -24.04 2.35
C GLN A 251 3.26 -22.90 3.13
N LYS A 252 2.99 -21.66 2.72
CA LYS A 252 3.61 -20.45 3.24
C LYS A 252 2.56 -19.47 3.74
N ILE A 253 2.86 -18.82 4.87
CA ILE A 253 1.97 -17.83 5.48
C ILE A 253 1.92 -16.56 4.61
N PRO A 254 0.78 -15.86 4.53
CA PRO A 254 0.70 -14.59 3.82
C PRO A 254 1.71 -13.56 4.35
N PHE A 255 2.22 -12.72 3.45
CA PHE A 255 3.11 -11.61 3.82
C PHE A 255 2.38 -10.27 3.76
N PHE A 256 2.83 -9.34 4.60
CA PHE A 256 2.19 -8.06 4.78
C PHE A 256 2.59 -7.04 3.71
N LYS A 257 1.59 -6.31 3.21
CA LYS A 257 1.79 -5.19 2.30
C LYS A 257 0.85 -4.03 2.65
N TYR A 258 1.29 -2.82 2.35
CA TYR A 258 0.50 -1.60 2.48
C TYR A 258 0.86 -0.60 1.38
N GLY A 259 -0.03 0.34 1.08
CA GLY A 259 0.14 1.31 0.01
C GLY A 259 -1.13 1.44 -0.80
N ILE A 260 -1.02 1.55 -2.12
CA ILE A 260 -2.15 1.65 -3.03
C ILE A 260 -2.02 0.57 -4.09
N TYR A 261 -3.02 -0.30 -4.18
CA TYR A 261 -3.20 -1.20 -5.32
C TYR A 261 -4.53 -0.89 -6.00
N LYS A 262 -4.45 -0.44 -7.25
CA LYS A 262 -5.60 -0.01 -8.06
C LYS A 262 -5.37 -0.39 -9.52
N ARG A 263 -6.25 -1.24 -10.05
CA ARG A 263 -6.25 -1.64 -11.47
C ARG A 263 -7.17 -0.78 -12.32
N ASN A 264 -8.40 -0.59 -11.85
CA ASN A 264 -9.45 0.09 -12.61
C ASN A 264 -9.54 1.55 -12.19
N TRP A 265 -9.73 2.43 -13.16
CA TRP A 265 -9.88 3.87 -12.95
C TRP A 265 -11.14 4.37 -13.66
N ASP A 266 -12.07 4.94 -12.89
CA ASP A 266 -13.20 5.67 -13.44
C ASP A 266 -12.76 6.98 -14.12
N THR A 267 -13.72 7.69 -14.74
CA THR A 267 -13.44 8.92 -15.48
C THR A 267 -13.07 10.10 -14.59
N ALA A 268 -13.57 10.16 -13.35
CA ALA A 268 -13.41 11.29 -12.44
C ALA A 268 -12.13 11.22 -11.61
N THR A 269 -11.65 10.02 -11.32
CA THR A 269 -10.47 9.76 -10.50
C THR A 269 -9.22 9.85 -11.35
N THR A 270 -8.38 10.84 -11.11
CA THR A 270 -7.11 11.04 -11.85
C THR A 270 -5.87 10.69 -11.02
N LYS A 271 -6.02 10.63 -9.69
CA LYS A 271 -4.94 10.43 -8.74
C LYS A 271 -5.44 9.73 -7.49
N ARG A 272 -4.54 8.98 -6.84
CA ARG A 272 -4.66 8.52 -5.45
C ARG A 272 -3.36 8.82 -4.72
N ARG A 273 -3.48 9.33 -3.49
CA ARG A 273 -2.37 9.57 -2.57
C ARG A 273 -2.70 9.04 -1.19
N LEU A 274 -1.83 8.24 -0.59
CA LEU A 274 -1.98 7.68 0.74
C LEU A 274 -0.71 7.97 1.54
N PHE A 275 -0.86 8.34 2.80
CA PHE A 275 0.25 8.41 3.74
C PHE A 275 0.15 7.26 4.74
N VAL A 276 1.29 6.63 5.03
CA VAL A 276 1.41 5.52 5.98
C VAL A 276 2.50 5.85 6.99
N ASP A 277 2.22 5.63 8.27
CA ASP A 277 3.18 5.87 9.36
C ASP A 277 3.02 4.84 10.47
N GLU A 278 4.03 4.75 11.34
CA GLU A 278 4.05 3.93 12.55
C GLU A 278 3.76 2.44 12.28
N VAL A 279 4.40 1.89 11.24
CA VAL A 279 4.22 0.49 10.82
C VAL A 279 5.03 -0.43 11.74
N ARG A 280 4.36 -1.42 12.31
CA ARG A 280 4.97 -2.41 13.21
C ARG A 280 4.46 -3.81 12.91
N VAL A 281 5.36 -4.77 13.00
CA VAL A 281 5.02 -6.19 12.98
C VAL A 281 5.55 -6.81 14.27
N GLY A 282 4.67 -7.46 15.01
CA GLY A 282 4.97 -8.17 16.24
C GLY A 282 4.97 -9.68 16.04
N ASN A 283 5.83 -10.37 16.78
CA ASN A 283 5.85 -11.83 16.80
C ASN A 283 4.63 -12.42 17.56
N GLU A 284 4.61 -13.73 17.73
CA GLU A 284 3.54 -14.46 18.43
C GLU A 284 3.39 -14.12 19.92
N ASN A 285 4.40 -13.52 20.54
CA ASN A 285 4.38 -13.05 21.93
C ASN A 285 4.03 -11.56 22.05
N ALA A 286 3.86 -10.86 20.93
CA ALA A 286 3.47 -9.47 20.92
C ALA A 286 2.04 -9.29 21.44
N THR A 287 1.77 -8.07 21.88
CA THR A 287 0.47 -7.62 22.35
C THR A 287 -0.02 -6.45 21.50
N TYR A 288 -1.29 -6.06 21.70
CA TYR A 288 -1.83 -4.84 21.11
C TYR A 288 -0.90 -3.64 21.32
N ASN A 289 -0.36 -3.46 22.53
CA ASN A 289 0.50 -2.32 22.87
C ASN A 289 1.90 -2.41 22.26
N ASP A 290 2.35 -3.59 21.82
CA ASP A 290 3.62 -3.70 21.09
C ASP A 290 3.50 -3.12 19.68
N VAL A 291 2.35 -3.26 19.01
CA VAL A 291 2.20 -2.84 17.60
C VAL A 291 1.35 -1.59 17.40
N ALA A 292 0.47 -1.22 18.34
CA ALA A 292 -0.44 -0.10 18.18
C ALA A 292 0.31 1.21 17.91
N PRO A 293 -0.04 1.97 16.86
CA PRO A 293 0.57 3.28 16.59
C PRO A 293 0.39 4.27 17.74
N THR A 294 -0.78 4.24 18.37
CA THR A 294 -1.07 4.97 19.61
C THR A 294 -1.20 3.97 20.75
N ARG A 295 -0.34 4.11 21.77
CA ARG A 295 -0.40 3.29 22.98
C ARG A 295 -1.73 3.53 23.71
N LYS A 296 -2.41 2.45 24.11
CA LYS A 296 -3.46 2.55 25.13
C LYS A 296 -2.79 2.55 26.50
N LEU A 297 -2.91 3.68 27.19
CA LEU A 297 -2.49 3.83 28.58
C LEU A 297 -3.43 3.04 29.50
#